data_AF-A0A5C4K0X6-F1
#
_entry.id   AF-A0A5C4K0X6-F1
#
_cell.length_a   1.000
_cell.length_b   1.000
_cell.length_c   1.000
_cell.angle_alpha   90.00
_cell.angle_beta   90.00
_cell.angle_gamma   90.00
#
_symmetry.space_group_name_H-M   'P 1'
#
loop_
_entity.id
_entity.type
_entity.pdbx_description
1 polymer ?
#
loop_
_entity_poly.entity_id
_entity_poly.type
_entity_poly.pdbx_seq_one_letter_code
_entity_poly.pdbx_strand_id
1 'polypeptide(L)'
;MAATNTEGFPQMALGYAHRRARVFWFWWMGMVFAVPGTVQAAVLAGTGQNPEDGLVLAFLGLAISGAGWLMAVGPRFTRSEPRPANDVNRAEQYIRIVPGTVIGMVAAMLVLVAAVMLAAPRGTSPDVLPILAFLAAFPLPVGAGMLYSRHLHRHRDRLYKGWLSRR
;
A
#
# COMPACT_ATOMS: atom_id res chain seq x y z
N MET A 1 -1.77 -29.37 33.09
CA MET A 1 -2.50 -28.16 32.63
C MET A 1 -1.50 -27.00 32.61
N ALA A 2 -0.98 -26.66 31.44
CA ALA A 2 -0.04 -25.54 31.32
C ALA A 2 -0.84 -24.23 31.38
N ALA A 3 -0.52 -23.37 32.34
CA ALA A 3 -1.03 -22.01 32.40
C ALA A 3 -0.64 -21.29 31.11
N THR A 4 -1.60 -21.07 30.22
CA THR A 4 -1.41 -20.22 29.05
C THR A 4 -1.13 -18.81 29.54
N ASN A 5 0.12 -18.37 29.44
CA ASN A 5 0.56 -16.99 29.64
C ASN A 5 -0.24 -16.04 28.73
N THR A 6 -1.40 -15.58 29.21
CA THR A 6 -2.26 -14.62 28.52
C THR A 6 -1.68 -13.21 28.50
N GLU A 7 -0.72 -12.91 29.39
CA GLU A 7 -0.13 -11.58 29.56
C GLU A 7 0.66 -11.09 28.33
N GLY A 8 1.16 -12.01 27.49
CA GLY A 8 1.89 -11.67 26.27
C GLY A 8 1.06 -11.68 24.98
N PHE A 9 -0.20 -12.16 25.04
CA PHE A 9 -0.97 -12.43 23.83
C PHE A 9 -1.22 -11.18 22.96
N PRO A 10 -1.66 -10.02 23.51
CA PRO A 10 -1.90 -8.82 22.70
C PRO A 10 -0.63 -8.27 22.05
N GLN A 11 0.50 -8.33 22.76
CA GLN A 11 1.79 -7.83 22.28
C GLN A 11 2.34 -8.71 21.15
N MET A 12 2.21 -10.03 21.28
CA MET A 12 2.60 -10.98 20.24
C MET A 12 1.70 -10.90 19.00
N ALA A 13 0.39 -10.71 19.19
CA ALA A 13 -0.55 -10.50 18.08
C ALA A 13 -0.23 -9.21 17.31
N LEU A 14 0.10 -8.13 18.00
CA LEU A 14 0.53 -6.89 17.38
C LEU A 14 1.87 -7.06 16.64
N GLY A 15 2.85 -7.73 17.26
CA GLY A 15 4.12 -8.08 16.63
C GLY A 15 3.96 -8.89 15.34
N TYR A 16 3.03 -9.84 15.35
CA TYR A 16 2.67 -10.61 14.16
C TYR A 16 2.07 -9.74 13.05
N ALA A 17 1.17 -8.82 13.39
CA ALA A 17 0.60 -7.86 12.44
C ALA A 17 1.68 -6.95 11.84
N HIS A 18 2.61 -6.43 12.65
CA HIS A 18 3.76 -5.63 12.16
C HIS A 18 4.64 -6.42 11.19
N ARG A 19 4.94 -7.69 11.50
CA ARG A 19 5.72 -8.56 10.60
C ARG A 19 5.02 -8.72 9.26
N ARG A 20 3.71 -9.02 9.25
CA ARG A 20 2.93 -9.16 8.01
C ARG A 20 2.82 -7.86 7.23
N ALA A 21 2.63 -6.74 7.91
CA ALA A 21 2.58 -5.42 7.29
C ALA A 21 3.92 -5.08 6.63
N ARG A 22 5.05 -5.37 7.29
CA ARG A 22 6.39 -5.18 6.73
C ARG A 22 6.61 -6.04 5.48
N VAL A 23 6.31 -7.33 5.56
CA VAL A 23 6.38 -8.25 4.40
C VAL A 23 5.55 -7.73 3.24
N PHE A 24 4.36 -7.21 3.51
CA PHE A 24 3.51 -6.61 2.50
C PHE A 24 4.16 -5.37 1.86
N TRP A 25 4.63 -4.42 2.69
CA TRP A 25 5.23 -3.18 2.18
C TRP A 25 6.49 -3.42 1.36
N PHE A 26 7.28 -4.44 1.66
CA PHE A 26 8.47 -4.79 0.88
C PHE A 26 8.16 -4.97 -0.61
N TRP A 27 7.12 -5.71 -0.97
CA TRP A 27 6.74 -5.87 -2.38
C TRP A 27 5.79 -4.78 -2.88
N TRP A 28 4.91 -4.26 -2.01
CA TRP A 28 3.91 -3.27 -2.40
C TRP A 28 4.52 -1.91 -2.83
N MET A 29 5.72 -1.56 -2.37
CA MET A 29 6.39 -0.30 -2.76
C MET A 29 6.55 -0.15 -4.28
N GLY A 30 6.77 -1.25 -5.01
CA GLY A 30 6.82 -1.22 -6.47
C GLY A 30 5.47 -0.88 -7.12
N MET A 31 4.35 -1.26 -6.49
CA MET A 31 3.00 -0.97 -6.98
C MET A 31 2.66 0.53 -6.94
N VAL A 32 3.35 1.30 -6.08
CA VAL A 32 3.23 2.77 -6.04
C VAL A 32 3.67 3.41 -7.35
N PHE A 33 4.58 2.76 -8.09
CA PHE A 33 5.00 3.17 -9.43
C PHE A 33 4.24 2.42 -10.53
N ALA A 34 4.01 1.12 -10.33
CA ALA A 34 3.42 0.27 -11.36
C ALA A 34 2.00 0.70 -11.73
N VAL A 35 1.17 1.04 -10.74
CA VAL A 35 -0.23 1.41 -10.97
C VAL A 35 -0.33 2.76 -11.71
N PRO A 36 0.30 3.85 -11.24
CA PRO A 36 0.23 5.12 -11.95
C PRO A 36 0.89 5.07 -13.35
N GLY A 37 2.00 4.33 -13.50
CA GLY A 37 2.63 4.11 -14.81
C GLY A 37 1.72 3.38 -15.79
N THR A 38 0.97 2.38 -15.32
CA THR A 38 -0.03 1.66 -16.13
C THR A 38 -1.15 2.60 -16.57
N VAL A 39 -1.65 3.45 -15.68
CA VAL A 39 -2.69 4.44 -16.00
C VAL A 39 -2.16 5.47 -17.01
N GLN A 40 -0.94 5.95 -16.83
CA GLN A 40 -0.29 6.86 -17.76
C GLN A 40 -0.14 6.23 -19.15
N ALA A 41 0.34 4.99 -19.24
CA ALA A 41 0.48 4.26 -20.50
C ALA A 41 -0.87 4.10 -21.22
N ALA A 42 -1.93 3.77 -20.47
CA ALA A 42 -3.27 3.64 -21.03
C ALA A 42 -3.80 4.96 -21.61
N VAL A 43 -3.54 6.08 -20.92
CA VAL A 43 -3.94 7.42 -21.40
C VAL A 43 -3.09 7.85 -22.60
N LEU A 44 -1.77 7.62 -22.59
CA LEU A 44 -0.89 7.88 -23.74
C LEU A 44 -1.38 7.13 -25.00
N ALA A 45 -1.67 5.84 -24.86
CA ALA A 45 -2.22 5.04 -25.95
C ALA A 45 -3.58 5.57 -26.42
N GLY A 46 -4.45 5.96 -25.47
CA GLY A 46 -5.77 6.53 -25.76
C GLY A 46 -5.74 7.89 -26.44
N THR A 47 -4.69 8.69 -26.24
CA THR A 47 -4.51 10.00 -26.88
C THR A 47 -3.70 9.93 -28.18
N GLY A 48 -3.34 8.72 -28.65
CA GLY A 48 -2.55 8.50 -29.87
C GLY A 48 -1.06 8.79 -29.71
N GLN A 49 -0.56 8.89 -28.48
CA GLN A 49 0.85 9.09 -28.16
C GLN A 49 1.57 7.75 -27.92
N ASN A 50 2.91 7.78 -27.91
CA ASN A 50 3.71 6.60 -27.58
C ASN A 50 3.55 6.25 -26.08
N PRO A 51 3.08 5.05 -25.72
CA PRO A 51 2.89 4.65 -24.32
C PRO A 51 4.18 4.23 -23.60
N GLU A 52 5.33 4.24 -24.29
CA GLU A 52 6.62 3.75 -23.79
C GLU A 52 7.00 4.30 -22.42
N ASP A 53 6.88 5.60 -22.17
CA ASP A 53 7.23 6.20 -20.89
C ASP A 53 6.42 5.63 -19.72
N GLY A 54 5.10 5.47 -19.92
CA GLY A 54 4.23 4.87 -18.91
C GLY A 54 4.53 3.38 -18.70
N LEU A 55 4.85 2.66 -19.78
CA LEU A 55 5.23 1.24 -19.70
C LEU A 55 6.56 1.05 -18.99
N VAL A 56 7.57 1.88 -19.27
CA VAL A 56 8.87 1.85 -18.57
C VAL A 56 8.67 2.00 -17.08
N LEU A 57 7.83 2.96 -16.66
CA LEU A 57 7.53 3.17 -15.24
C LEU A 57 6.74 1.98 -14.64
N ALA A 58 5.80 1.42 -15.40
CA ALA A 58 5.05 0.24 -15.00
C ALA A 58 5.99 -0.96 -14.75
N PHE A 59 6.88 -1.26 -15.71
CA PHE A 59 7.86 -2.33 -15.62
C PHE A 59 8.87 -2.12 -14.50
N LEU A 60 9.36 -0.89 -14.31
CA LEU A 60 10.24 -0.56 -13.19
C LEU A 60 9.54 -0.84 -11.86
N GLY A 61 8.28 -0.41 -11.70
CA GLY A 61 7.48 -0.70 -10.52
C GLY A 61 7.29 -2.20 -10.27
N LEU A 62 7.01 -2.98 -11.33
CA LEU A 62 6.90 -4.43 -11.24
C LEU A 62 8.24 -5.08 -10.85
N ALA A 63 9.36 -4.63 -11.42
CA ALA A 63 10.69 -5.13 -11.10
C ALA A 63 11.05 -4.86 -9.62
N ILE A 64 10.80 -3.64 -9.13
CA ILE A 64 10.98 -3.28 -7.72
C ILE A 64 10.08 -4.14 -6.82
N SER A 65 8.82 -4.34 -7.21
CA SER A 65 7.89 -5.20 -6.47
C SER A 65 8.38 -6.64 -6.41
N GLY A 66 8.89 -7.18 -7.52
CA GLY A 66 9.48 -8.51 -7.59
C GLY A 66 10.71 -8.65 -6.68
N ALA A 67 11.63 -7.68 -6.73
CA ALA A 67 12.80 -7.65 -5.87
C ALA A 67 12.41 -7.56 -4.38
N GLY A 68 11.46 -6.68 -4.04
CA GLY A 68 10.93 -6.55 -2.69
C GLY A 68 10.25 -7.83 -2.19
N TRP A 69 9.52 -8.53 -3.07
CA TRP A 69 8.95 -9.84 -2.76
C TRP A 69 10.04 -10.85 -2.40
N LEU A 70 11.13 -10.91 -3.19
CA LEU A 70 12.26 -11.80 -2.96
C LEU A 70 12.95 -11.49 -1.63
N MET A 71 13.19 -10.21 -1.32
CA MET A 71 13.77 -9.79 -0.05
C MET A 71 12.89 -10.17 1.16
N ALA A 72 11.57 -10.25 0.97
CA ALA A 72 10.63 -10.61 2.03
C ALA A 72 10.41 -12.12 2.19
N VAL A 73 11.03 -12.99 1.39
CA VAL A 73 10.84 -14.46 1.43
C VAL A 73 11.13 -15.02 2.83
N GLY A 74 12.26 -14.67 3.44
CA GLY A 74 12.63 -15.18 4.77
C GLY A 74 11.57 -14.86 5.83
N PRO A 75 11.23 -13.57 6.06
CA PRO A 75 10.18 -13.19 7.02
C PRO A 75 8.76 -13.68 6.65
N ARG A 76 8.49 -13.99 5.37
CA ARG A 76 7.20 -14.50 4.91
C ARG A 76 6.96 -15.96 5.28
N PHE A 77 8.01 -16.79 5.19
CA PHE A 77 7.91 -18.24 5.43
C PHE A 77 8.49 -18.69 6.78
N THR A 78 9.00 -17.76 7.60
CA THR A 78 9.48 -18.08 8.94
C THR A 78 8.35 -18.61 9.85
N ARG A 79 8.67 -19.66 10.61
CA ARG A 79 7.85 -20.17 11.72
C ARG A 79 8.26 -19.60 13.08
N SER A 80 9.28 -18.74 13.11
CA SER A 80 9.75 -18.12 14.34
C SER A 80 8.69 -17.22 14.96
N GLU A 81 8.71 -17.15 16.28
CA GLU A 81 7.77 -16.31 17.02
C GLU A 81 7.93 -14.83 16.65
N PRO A 82 6.82 -14.09 16.54
CA PRO A 82 6.89 -12.65 16.33
C PRO A 82 7.57 -11.98 17.53
N ARG A 83 8.31 -10.89 17.28
CA ARG A 83 8.80 -10.05 18.37
C ARG A 83 7.60 -9.33 19.02
N PRO A 84 7.47 -9.31 20.35
CA PRO A 84 6.38 -8.60 21.02
C PRO A 84 6.46 -7.10 20.70
N ALA A 85 5.31 -6.45 20.59
CA ALA A 85 5.19 -5.02 20.34
C ALA A 85 4.27 -4.37 21.38
N ASN A 86 4.73 -3.25 21.95
CA ASN A 86 4.03 -2.57 23.06
C ASN A 86 3.25 -1.33 22.62
N ASP A 87 3.36 -0.93 21.35
CA ASP A 87 2.76 0.30 20.81
C ASP A 87 1.28 0.14 20.44
N VAL A 88 0.49 -0.45 21.34
CA VAL A 88 -0.93 -0.76 21.10
C VAL A 88 -1.74 0.51 20.80
N ASN A 89 -1.52 1.57 21.59
CA ASN A 89 -2.21 2.85 21.42
C ASN A 89 -1.92 3.48 20.05
N ARG A 90 -0.67 3.39 19.58
CA ARG A 90 -0.27 3.89 18.26
C ARG A 90 -0.94 3.10 17.14
N ALA A 91 -1.01 1.78 17.27
CA ALA A 91 -1.68 0.92 16.31
C ALA A 91 -3.19 1.20 16.25
N GLU A 92 -3.84 1.46 17.39
CA GLU A 92 -5.25 1.85 17.43
C GLU A 92 -5.52 3.22 16.83
N GLN A 93 -4.67 4.20 17.12
CA GLN A 93 -4.74 5.52 16.50
C GLN A 93 -4.60 5.40 14.97
N TYR A 94 -3.65 4.61 14.50
CA TYR A 94 -3.48 4.32 13.06
C TYR A 94 -4.76 3.71 12.46
N ILE A 95 -5.35 2.69 13.09
CA ILE A 95 -6.60 2.06 12.61
C ILE A 95 -7.74 3.08 12.49
N ARG A 96 -7.80 4.07 13.39
CA ARG A 96 -8.85 5.10 13.39
C ARG A 96 -8.64 6.14 12.30
N ILE A 97 -7.41 6.63 12.11
CA ILE A 97 -7.12 7.78 11.25
C ILE A 97 -7.02 7.40 9.76
N VAL A 98 -6.48 6.22 9.45
CA VAL A 98 -6.16 5.80 8.08
C VAL A 98 -7.31 5.99 7.06
N PRO A 99 -8.57 5.58 7.34
CA PRO A 99 -9.64 5.76 6.35
C PRO A 99 -9.84 7.23 5.97
N GLY A 100 -9.84 8.13 6.97
CA GLY A 100 -9.95 9.57 6.75
C GLY A 100 -8.75 10.13 5.99
N THR A 101 -7.53 9.67 6.31
CA THR A 101 -6.31 10.08 5.58
C THR A 101 -6.36 9.64 4.12
N VAL A 102 -6.79 8.42 3.82
CA VAL A 102 -6.88 7.92 2.43
C VAL A 102 -7.92 8.73 1.64
N ILE A 103 -9.10 8.94 2.22
CA ILE A 103 -10.15 9.76 1.58
C ILE A 103 -9.63 11.19 1.34
N GLY A 104 -9.04 11.82 2.34
CA GLY A 104 -8.51 13.18 2.24
C GLY A 104 -7.41 13.31 1.20
N MET A 105 -6.48 12.35 1.14
CA MET A 105 -5.40 12.32 0.15
C MET A 105 -5.93 12.15 -1.27
N VAL A 106 -6.87 11.22 -1.50
CA VAL A 106 -7.49 11.02 -2.82
C VAL A 106 -8.28 12.27 -3.23
N ALA A 107 -9.12 12.80 -2.34
CA ALA A 107 -9.91 13.99 -2.62
C ALA A 107 -9.04 15.21 -2.93
N ALA A 108 -7.99 15.45 -2.14
CA ALA A 108 -7.05 16.55 -2.38
C ALA A 108 -6.35 16.43 -3.73
N MET A 109 -5.92 15.21 -4.10
CA MET A 109 -5.29 14.98 -5.40
C MET A 109 -6.27 15.18 -6.57
N LEU A 110 -7.51 14.72 -6.45
CA LEU A 110 -8.53 14.94 -7.49
C LEU A 110 -8.90 16.42 -7.63
N VAL A 111 -8.99 17.16 -6.52
CA VAL A 111 -9.19 18.61 -6.53
C VAL A 111 -8.03 19.32 -7.22
N LEU A 112 -6.78 18.91 -6.93
CA LEU A 112 -5.60 19.46 -7.60
C LEU A 112 -5.64 19.21 -9.10
N VAL A 113 -5.93 17.97 -9.53
CA VAL A 113 -6.05 17.61 -10.95
C VAL A 113 -7.15 18.42 -11.63
N ALA A 114 -8.34 18.51 -11.02
CA ALA A 114 -9.44 19.30 -11.56
C ALA A 114 -9.08 20.80 -11.65
N ALA A 115 -8.39 21.35 -10.66
CA ALA A 115 -7.92 22.73 -10.68
C ALA A 115 -6.95 22.97 -11.84
N VAL A 116 -6.01 22.06 -12.11
CA VAL A 116 -5.10 22.18 -13.26
C VAL A 116 -5.87 22.08 -14.59
N MET A 117 -6.81 21.14 -14.72
CA MET A 117 -7.62 21.00 -15.93
C MET A 117 -8.43 22.26 -16.26
N LEU A 118 -8.97 22.93 -15.24
CA LEU A 118 -9.86 24.09 -15.40
C LEU A 118 -9.11 25.42 -15.48
N ALA A 119 -7.99 25.56 -14.78
CA ALA A 119 -7.28 26.84 -14.66
C ALA A 119 -6.10 26.99 -15.63
N ALA A 120 -5.53 25.89 -16.15
CA ALA A 120 -4.39 25.96 -17.06
C ALA A 120 -4.84 26.10 -18.53
N PRO A 121 -4.22 26.97 -19.35
CA PRO A 121 -4.55 27.17 -20.76
C PRO A 121 -4.47 25.91 -21.64
N ARG A 122 -3.79 24.86 -21.15
CA ARG A 122 -3.65 23.54 -21.81
C ARG A 122 -3.98 22.40 -20.85
N GLY A 123 -4.81 22.65 -19.82
CA GLY A 123 -5.11 21.67 -18.78
C GLY A 123 -5.75 20.37 -19.29
N THR A 124 -6.38 20.41 -20.47
CA THR A 124 -7.00 19.25 -21.12
C THR A 124 -6.32 18.85 -22.43
N SER A 125 -5.12 19.38 -22.72
CA SER A 125 -4.43 19.02 -23.96
C SER A 125 -3.97 17.56 -23.91
N PRO A 126 -3.96 16.84 -25.04
CA PRO A 126 -3.51 15.45 -25.10
C PRO A 126 -2.15 15.22 -24.42
N ASP A 127 -1.21 16.17 -24.53
CA ASP A 127 0.13 16.05 -23.96
C ASP A 127 0.16 16.17 -22.42
N VAL A 128 -0.88 16.74 -21.81
CA VAL A 128 -0.98 16.98 -20.35
C VAL A 128 -1.82 15.90 -19.66
N LEU A 129 -2.81 15.33 -20.35
CA LEU A 129 -3.70 14.31 -19.80
C LEU A 129 -2.97 13.09 -19.20
N PRO A 130 -1.91 12.52 -19.81
CA PRO A 130 -1.15 11.43 -19.21
C PRO A 130 -0.56 11.77 -17.84
N ILE A 131 -0.03 12.98 -17.68
CA ILE A 131 0.57 13.46 -16.42
C ILE A 131 -0.51 13.61 -15.36
N LEU A 132 -1.66 14.18 -15.72
CA LEU A 132 -2.79 14.34 -14.81
C LEU A 132 -3.40 13.00 -14.39
N ALA A 133 -3.49 12.04 -15.32
CA ALA A 133 -3.95 10.70 -15.03
C ALA A 133 -3.00 9.94 -14.09
N PHE A 134 -1.69 10.09 -14.31
CA PHE A 134 -0.66 9.59 -13.39
C PHE A 134 -0.87 10.16 -11.97
N LEU A 135 -1.01 11.49 -11.84
CA LEU A 135 -1.22 12.15 -10.55
C LEU A 135 -2.51 11.69 -9.87
N ALA A 136 -3.62 11.59 -10.62
CA ALA A 136 -4.90 11.11 -10.11
C ALA A 136 -4.83 9.65 -9.61
N ALA A 137 -4.02 8.80 -10.26
CA ALA A 137 -3.85 7.40 -9.89
C ALA A 137 -2.86 7.19 -8.74
N PHE A 138 -1.87 8.08 -8.56
CA PHE A 138 -0.83 7.99 -7.53
C PHE A 138 -1.32 7.70 -6.09
N PRO A 139 -2.38 8.36 -5.56
CA PRO A 139 -2.82 8.10 -4.19
C PRO A 139 -3.47 6.72 -4.01
N LEU A 140 -3.91 6.05 -5.09
CA LEU A 140 -4.62 4.78 -5.02
C LEU A 140 -3.77 3.64 -4.45
N PRO A 141 -2.57 3.30 -4.98
CA PRO A 141 -1.73 2.26 -4.40
C PRO A 141 -1.27 2.60 -2.99
N VAL A 142 -0.98 3.87 -2.69
CA VAL A 142 -0.62 4.32 -1.34
C VAL A 142 -1.77 4.05 -0.36
N GLY A 143 -2.97 4.50 -0.73
CA GLY A 143 -4.18 4.31 0.09
C GLY A 143 -4.55 2.84 0.27
N ALA A 144 -4.47 2.03 -0.78
CA ALA A 144 -4.66 0.59 -0.70
C ALA A 144 -3.67 -0.08 0.26
N GLY A 145 -2.39 0.31 0.23
CA GLY A 145 -1.38 -0.20 1.15
C GLY A 145 -1.63 0.17 2.61
N MET A 146 -2.10 1.41 2.86
CA MET A 146 -2.52 1.86 4.18
C MET A 146 -3.76 1.10 4.68
N LEU A 147 -4.78 0.93 3.84
CA LEU A 147 -6.00 0.20 4.18
C LEU A 147 -5.74 -1.28 4.45
N TYR A 148 -4.86 -1.91 3.68
CA TYR A 148 -4.44 -3.29 3.92
C TYR A 148 -3.66 -3.42 5.24
N SER A 149 -2.72 -2.51 5.49
CA SER A 149 -2.01 -2.43 6.77
C SER A 149 -2.99 -2.27 7.92
N ARG A 150 -3.96 -1.36 7.82
CA ARG A 150 -5.05 -1.21 8.79
C ARG A 150 -5.81 -2.51 8.99
N HIS A 151 -6.17 -3.22 7.92
CA HIS A 151 -6.86 -4.50 8.00
C HIS A 151 -6.06 -5.52 8.83
N LEU A 152 -4.73 -5.61 8.62
CA LEU A 152 -3.86 -6.50 9.39
C LEU A 152 -3.84 -6.15 10.89
N HIS A 153 -3.76 -4.87 11.23
CA HIS A 153 -3.72 -4.43 12.63
C HIS A 153 -5.08 -4.58 13.32
N ARG A 154 -6.18 -4.30 12.61
CA ARG A 154 -7.56 -4.45 13.14
C ARG A 154 -7.89 -5.91 13.45
N HIS A 155 -7.40 -6.85 12.64
CA HIS A 155 -7.67 -8.28 12.81
C HIS A 155 -6.49 -9.06 13.42
N ARG A 156 -5.58 -8.36 14.10
CA ARG A 156 -4.32 -8.94 14.62
C ARG A 156 -4.53 -10.19 15.46
N ASP A 157 -5.52 -10.20 16.35
CA ASP A 157 -5.78 -11.31 17.27
C ASP A 157 -6.28 -12.55 16.51
N ARG A 158 -7.23 -12.38 15.58
CA ARG A 158 -7.74 -13.48 14.74
C ARG A 158 -6.64 -14.06 13.87
N LEU A 159 -5.83 -13.20 13.27
CA LEU A 159 -4.73 -13.62 12.40
C LEU A 159 -3.63 -14.35 13.18
N TYR A 160 -3.30 -13.89 14.38
CA TYR A 160 -2.32 -14.53 15.24
C TYR A 160 -2.81 -15.87 15.80
N LYS A 161 -4.07 -15.96 16.28
CA LYS A 161 -4.69 -17.24 16.68
C LYS A 161 -4.66 -18.27 15.55
N GLY A 162 -5.05 -17.86 14.34
CA GLY A 162 -5.02 -18.74 13.17
C GLY A 162 -3.60 -19.09 12.69
N TRP A 163 -2.57 -18.33 13.08
CA TRP A 163 -1.18 -18.71 12.84
C TRP A 163 -0.70 -19.74 13.87
N LEU A 164 -1.01 -19.53 15.15
CA LEU A 164 -0.71 -20.48 16.22
C LEU A 164 -1.36 -21.85 15.98
N SER A 165 -2.60 -21.88 15.50
CA SER A 165 -3.32 -23.14 15.23
C SER A 165 -2.78 -23.93 14.02
N ARG A 166 -1.92 -23.32 13.19
CA ARG A 166 -1.31 -23.93 12.00
C ARG A 166 0.19 -24.22 12.17
N ARG A 167 0.75 -23.83 13.31
CA ARG A 167 2.12 -24.16 13.72
C ARG A 167 2.10 -25.54 14.38
#